data_AF-A0A1I3WTY4-F1
#
_entry.id   AF-A0A1I3WTY4-F1
#
_cell.length_a   1.000
_cell.length_b   1.000
_cell.length_c   1.000
_cell.angle_alpha   90.00
_cell.angle_beta   90.00
_cell.angle_gamma   90.00
#
_symmetry.space_group_name_H-M   'P 1'
#
loop_
_entity.id
_entity.type
_entity.pdbx_description
1 polymer ?
#
loop_
_entity_poly.entity_id
_entity_poly.type
_entity_poly.pdbx_seq_one_letter_code
_entity_poly.pdbx_strand_id
1 'polypeptide(L)'
;MKADFALDLKVKVGYVMNEALKEAVAFFKAEAVYGKLFSAFAKKYRSLGRMSGSISLEKYSIGEIETIARFLGMRQDLLLDQNKVSIQAFEKQLAIYRFEGVSLKEIVEAYCGIHLVSNREKREAKLIKKHIFFEKQKETFPNLSYWLQYIQSQPKENRWLHQLIDQDKSEFSDLIRRLNQLVENLPKKPIRLPVFAQQQLGNPHALDRNQWLSRLFLHKLSFDMANIEESPVIEVPNSSEEYSELLLTFNLLRDDITNDITLVNILADTKVENKQAVWRAASQTHTVMNVPIRELLAVESLYPSNSSKKVHIVENSGVFSSIIDEVPQVPLICTHGQFTLATWKCLDLFDESTHFYYASDMDPEGIGMANRLIERYGNRVILWKMDAKSYEKAVSSDNDLTFRRIQQLKGLKSPMLKELKMKMVELKSPAYQEALLDEMIEELENNY
;
A
#
# COMPACT_ATOMS: atom_id res chain seq x y z
N MET A 1 -26.24 -29.14 -15.08
CA MET A 1 -26.17 -27.77 -14.53
C MET A 1 -26.54 -27.79 -13.05
N LYS A 2 -25.67 -28.38 -12.23
CA LYS A 2 -25.74 -28.42 -10.76
C LYS A 2 -24.50 -27.66 -10.27
N ALA A 3 -24.60 -26.36 -10.14
CA ALA A 3 -23.61 -25.50 -9.47
C ALA A 3 -24.27 -24.12 -9.32
N ASP A 4 -24.67 -23.79 -8.08
CA ASP A 4 -24.98 -22.45 -7.52
C ASP A 4 -26.10 -22.44 -6.45
N PHE A 5 -26.57 -23.60 -5.99
CA PHE A 5 -27.47 -23.69 -4.82
C PHE A 5 -26.74 -23.80 -3.47
N ALA A 6 -25.44 -23.44 -3.39
CA ALA A 6 -24.61 -23.69 -2.21
C ALA A 6 -24.42 -22.47 -1.27
N LEU A 7 -25.37 -21.52 -1.25
CA LEU A 7 -25.47 -20.51 -0.19
C LEU A 7 -26.95 -20.24 0.11
N ASP A 8 -27.66 -21.33 0.37
CA ASP A 8 -28.95 -21.27 1.04
C ASP A 8 -28.72 -20.81 2.48
N LEU A 9 -29.24 -19.64 2.82
CA LEU A 9 -29.85 -19.52 4.13
C LEU A 9 -31.03 -20.50 4.13
N LYS A 10 -30.76 -21.77 4.48
CA LYS A 10 -31.79 -22.67 5.01
C LYS A 10 -32.20 -22.17 6.39
N VAL A 11 -32.67 -20.92 6.46
CA VAL A 11 -33.63 -20.61 7.51
C VAL A 11 -34.86 -21.39 7.05
N LYS A 12 -35.11 -22.54 7.67
CA LYS A 12 -36.45 -23.13 7.71
C LYS A 12 -37.32 -22.08 8.40
N VAL A 13 -37.71 -21.05 7.66
CA VAL A 13 -38.83 -20.21 8.07
C VAL A 13 -40.00 -21.16 7.94
N GLY A 14 -40.52 -21.62 9.09
CA GLY A 14 -41.86 -22.16 9.11
C GLY A 14 -42.76 -21.02 8.66
N TYR A 15 -42.99 -20.89 7.34
CA TYR A 15 -44.11 -20.11 6.86
C TYR A 15 -45.31 -20.71 7.58
N VAL A 16 -46.02 -19.89 8.35
CA VAL A 16 -47.35 -20.24 8.82
C VAL A 16 -48.18 -20.32 7.55
N MET A 17 -48.19 -21.49 6.93
CA MET A 17 -48.91 -21.70 5.68
C MET A 17 -50.39 -21.69 6.02
N ASN A 18 -51.04 -20.56 5.77
CA ASN A 18 -52.49 -20.52 5.73
C ASN A 18 -52.98 -21.47 4.61
N GLU A 19 -54.23 -21.91 4.71
CA GLU A 19 -54.77 -22.90 3.76
C GLU A 19 -54.72 -22.38 2.31
N ALA A 20 -54.94 -21.09 2.11
CA ALA A 20 -54.85 -20.43 0.80
C ALA A 20 -53.45 -20.54 0.15
N LEU A 21 -52.35 -20.36 0.89
CA LEU A 21 -50.99 -20.51 0.37
C LEU A 21 -50.67 -21.98 0.05
N LYS A 22 -51.15 -22.94 0.86
CA LYS A 22 -50.98 -24.37 0.56
C LYS A 22 -51.71 -24.75 -0.72
N GLU A 23 -52.94 -24.29 -0.89
CA GLU A 23 -53.75 -24.55 -2.07
C GLU A 23 -53.13 -23.93 -3.33
N ALA A 24 -52.65 -22.68 -3.22
CA ALA A 24 -51.96 -22.00 -4.32
C ALA A 24 -50.68 -22.74 -4.75
N VAL A 25 -49.84 -23.14 -3.79
CA VAL A 25 -48.63 -23.91 -4.09
C VAL A 25 -48.96 -25.28 -4.68
N ALA A 26 -50.01 -25.96 -4.21
CA ALA A 26 -50.47 -27.23 -4.77
C ALA A 26 -50.95 -27.07 -6.22
N PHE A 27 -51.74 -26.02 -6.50
CA PHE A 27 -52.20 -25.68 -7.84
C PHE A 27 -51.03 -25.48 -8.81
N PHE A 28 -50.06 -24.62 -8.46
CA PHE A 28 -48.91 -24.37 -9.35
C PHE A 28 -47.94 -25.57 -9.43
N LYS A 29 -47.95 -26.48 -8.46
CA LYS A 29 -47.15 -27.73 -8.53
C LYS A 29 -47.76 -28.78 -9.44
N ALA A 30 -49.04 -28.67 -9.80
CA ALA A 30 -49.68 -29.58 -10.75
C ALA A 30 -49.05 -29.51 -12.15
N GLU A 31 -48.51 -28.35 -12.53
CA GLU A 31 -47.91 -28.12 -13.84
C GLU A 31 -46.43 -27.73 -13.72
N ALA A 32 -45.55 -28.50 -14.35
CA ALA A 32 -44.09 -28.32 -14.23
C ALA A 32 -43.58 -26.96 -14.77
N VAL A 33 -44.36 -26.32 -15.66
CA VAL A 33 -44.01 -25.02 -16.27
C VAL A 33 -43.81 -23.92 -15.23
N TYR A 34 -44.61 -23.91 -14.16
CA TYR A 34 -44.52 -22.88 -13.13
C TYR A 34 -43.25 -23.00 -12.31
N GLY A 35 -42.62 -24.18 -12.24
CA GLY A 35 -41.31 -24.32 -11.63
C GLY A 35 -40.22 -23.56 -12.39
N LYS A 36 -40.25 -23.61 -13.74
CA LYS A 36 -39.36 -22.79 -14.58
C LYS A 36 -39.66 -21.31 -14.43
N LEU A 37 -40.95 -20.93 -14.44
CA LEU A 37 -41.39 -19.55 -14.36
C LEU A 37 -41.08 -18.89 -13.01
N PHE A 38 -41.36 -19.56 -11.89
CA PHE A 38 -41.08 -19.06 -10.55
C PHE A 38 -39.58 -19.00 -10.24
N SER A 39 -38.78 -19.93 -10.79
CA SER A 39 -37.32 -19.80 -10.78
C SER A 39 -36.85 -18.54 -11.50
N ALA A 40 -37.48 -18.20 -12.63
CA ALA A 40 -37.19 -16.96 -13.37
C ALA A 40 -37.67 -15.71 -12.61
N PHE A 41 -38.84 -15.75 -11.96
CA PHE A 41 -39.34 -14.66 -11.09
C PHE A 41 -38.40 -14.43 -9.90
N ALA A 42 -37.95 -15.49 -9.24
CA ALA A 42 -36.97 -15.42 -8.16
C ALA A 42 -35.66 -14.75 -8.61
N LYS A 43 -35.15 -15.09 -9.80
CA LYS A 43 -33.97 -14.42 -10.40
C LYS A 43 -34.23 -12.94 -10.66
N LYS A 44 -35.40 -12.59 -11.20
CA LYS A 44 -35.78 -11.19 -11.47
C LYS A 44 -35.91 -10.38 -10.18
N TYR A 45 -36.53 -10.95 -9.15
CA TYR A 45 -36.61 -10.35 -7.81
C TYR A 45 -35.22 -10.09 -7.22
N ARG A 46 -34.29 -11.04 -7.33
CA ARG A 46 -32.90 -10.86 -6.87
C ARG A 46 -32.23 -9.64 -7.50
N SER A 47 -32.51 -9.36 -8.77
CA SER A 47 -31.97 -8.21 -9.48
C SER A 47 -32.66 -6.88 -9.15
N LEU A 48 -33.99 -6.86 -9.04
CA LEU A 48 -34.77 -5.62 -8.94
C LEU A 48 -35.25 -5.27 -7.53
N GLY A 49 -35.27 -6.24 -6.61
CA GLY A 49 -35.79 -6.10 -5.24
C GLY A 49 -37.31 -5.98 -5.11
N ARG A 50 -38.05 -6.19 -6.20
CA ARG A 50 -39.51 -6.16 -6.24
C ARG A 50 -40.03 -7.12 -7.31
N MET A 51 -41.27 -7.61 -7.15
CA MET A 51 -41.95 -8.45 -8.14
C MET A 51 -42.37 -7.62 -9.37
N SER A 52 -41.41 -7.36 -10.27
CA SER A 52 -41.63 -6.50 -11.44
C SER A 52 -40.75 -6.88 -12.63
N GLY A 53 -41.08 -6.34 -13.81
CA GLY A 53 -40.41 -6.61 -15.07
C GLY A 53 -40.99 -7.83 -15.78
N SER A 54 -40.31 -8.26 -16.84
CA SER A 54 -40.75 -9.37 -17.70
C SER A 54 -39.74 -10.50 -17.79
N ILE A 55 -40.24 -11.71 -18.02
CA ILE A 55 -39.48 -12.94 -18.30
C ILE A 55 -39.70 -13.31 -19.77
N SER A 56 -38.62 -13.52 -20.54
CA SER A 56 -38.69 -14.02 -21.91
C SER A 56 -39.14 -15.49 -21.93
N LEU A 57 -40.01 -15.83 -22.88
CA LEU A 57 -40.55 -17.18 -23.08
C LEU A 57 -39.81 -17.99 -24.15
N GLU A 58 -38.70 -17.49 -24.71
CA GLU A 58 -37.94 -18.15 -25.79
C GLU A 58 -37.54 -19.61 -25.52
N LYS A 59 -37.40 -19.97 -24.23
CA LYS A 59 -36.98 -21.32 -23.79
C LYS A 59 -38.14 -22.21 -23.33
N TYR A 60 -39.38 -21.77 -23.53
CA TYR A 60 -40.60 -22.51 -23.17
C TYR A 60 -41.17 -23.20 -24.41
N SER A 61 -41.67 -24.41 -24.24
CA SER A 61 -42.35 -25.12 -25.33
C SER A 61 -43.72 -24.51 -25.62
N ILE A 62 -44.29 -24.78 -26.79
CA ILE A 62 -45.62 -24.27 -27.17
C ILE A 62 -46.71 -24.68 -26.15
N GLY A 63 -46.66 -25.91 -25.62
CA GLY A 63 -47.59 -26.39 -24.59
C GLY A 63 -47.36 -25.76 -23.21
N GLU A 64 -46.12 -25.42 -22.88
CA GLU A 64 -45.79 -24.65 -21.67
C GLU A 64 -46.34 -23.22 -21.77
N ILE A 65 -46.22 -22.58 -22.95
CA ILE A 65 -46.77 -21.24 -23.21
C ILE A 65 -48.30 -21.26 -23.16
N GLU A 66 -48.94 -22.29 -23.70
CA GLU A 66 -50.41 -22.46 -23.60
C GLU A 66 -50.87 -22.51 -22.14
N THR A 67 -50.18 -23.27 -21.29
CA THR A 67 -50.49 -23.40 -19.87
C THR A 67 -50.36 -22.05 -19.14
N ILE A 68 -49.32 -21.28 -19.47
CA ILE A 68 -49.14 -19.93 -18.93
C ILE A 68 -50.24 -18.97 -19.44
N ALA A 69 -50.56 -19.00 -20.73
CA ALA A 69 -51.59 -18.16 -21.35
C ALA A 69 -52.97 -18.42 -20.73
N ARG A 70 -53.30 -19.69 -20.47
CA ARG A 70 -54.53 -20.12 -19.81
C ARG A 70 -54.67 -19.51 -18.42
N PHE A 71 -53.59 -19.53 -17.63
CA PHE A 71 -53.61 -18.88 -16.31
C PHE A 71 -53.79 -17.37 -16.43
N LEU A 72 -53.07 -16.72 -17.34
CA LEU A 72 -53.13 -15.27 -17.58
C LEU A 72 -54.46 -14.79 -18.19
N GLY A 73 -55.37 -15.70 -18.57
CA GLY A 73 -56.61 -15.34 -19.28
C GLY A 73 -56.35 -14.77 -20.68
N MET A 74 -55.23 -15.13 -21.31
CA MET A 74 -54.80 -14.63 -22.62
C MET A 74 -54.92 -15.70 -23.69
N ARG A 75 -55.13 -15.30 -24.95
CA ARG A 75 -55.02 -16.22 -26.08
C ARG A 75 -53.56 -16.63 -26.29
N GLN A 76 -53.34 -17.89 -26.66
CA GLN A 76 -52.00 -18.46 -26.85
C GLN A 76 -51.20 -17.75 -27.95
N ASP A 77 -51.84 -17.40 -29.08
CA ASP A 77 -51.22 -16.68 -30.19
C ASP A 77 -50.68 -15.31 -29.76
N LEU A 78 -51.44 -14.58 -28.94
CA LEU A 78 -51.00 -13.29 -28.41
C LEU A 78 -49.79 -13.42 -27.47
N LEU A 79 -49.71 -14.48 -26.66
CA LEU A 79 -48.56 -14.69 -25.77
C LEU A 79 -47.32 -15.19 -26.53
N LEU A 80 -47.52 -15.96 -27.60
CA LEU A 80 -46.45 -16.38 -28.52
C LEU A 80 -45.83 -15.16 -29.23
N ASP A 81 -46.66 -14.24 -29.73
CA ASP A 81 -46.19 -13.00 -30.38
C ASP A 81 -45.47 -12.07 -29.39
N GLN A 82 -45.98 -11.95 -28.16
CA GLN A 82 -45.32 -11.14 -27.13
C GLN A 82 -44.01 -11.76 -26.62
N ASN A 83 -43.93 -13.09 -26.62
CA ASN A 83 -42.81 -13.92 -26.18
C ASN A 83 -42.24 -13.53 -24.80
N LYS A 84 -43.09 -12.96 -23.93
CA LYS A 84 -42.71 -12.51 -22.59
C LYS A 84 -43.89 -12.51 -21.64
N VAL A 85 -43.64 -12.81 -20.36
CA VAL A 85 -44.62 -12.69 -19.27
C VAL A 85 -44.22 -11.53 -18.38
N SER A 86 -45.13 -10.59 -18.16
CA SER A 86 -44.97 -9.56 -17.13
C SER A 86 -45.30 -10.12 -15.75
N ILE A 87 -44.40 -9.94 -14.78
CA ILE A 87 -44.62 -10.35 -13.39
C ILE A 87 -45.83 -9.61 -12.80
N GLN A 88 -46.03 -8.35 -13.17
CA GLN A 88 -47.18 -7.56 -12.72
C GLN A 88 -48.50 -8.04 -13.33
N ALA A 89 -48.49 -8.50 -14.59
CA ALA A 89 -49.68 -9.08 -15.20
C ALA A 89 -50.04 -10.41 -14.51
N PHE A 90 -49.02 -11.21 -14.19
CA PHE A 90 -49.19 -12.45 -13.44
C PHE A 90 -49.74 -12.19 -12.03
N GLU A 91 -49.21 -11.18 -11.32
CA GLU A 91 -49.66 -10.80 -9.97
C GLU A 91 -51.09 -10.25 -9.97
N LYS A 92 -51.45 -9.42 -10.97
CA LYS A 92 -52.84 -8.95 -11.14
C LYS A 92 -53.81 -10.11 -11.37
N GLN A 93 -53.42 -11.08 -12.19
CA GLN A 93 -54.25 -12.24 -12.46
C GLN A 93 -54.36 -13.16 -11.24
N LEU A 94 -53.27 -13.31 -10.48
CA LEU A 94 -53.28 -14.04 -9.22
C LEU A 94 -54.29 -13.45 -8.22
N ALA A 95 -54.39 -12.11 -8.15
CA ALA A 95 -55.33 -11.42 -7.27
C ALA A 95 -56.81 -11.60 -7.65
N ILE A 96 -57.11 -11.96 -8.90
CA ILE A 96 -58.46 -12.29 -9.39
C ILE A 96 -58.80 -13.77 -9.12
N TYR A 97 -57.77 -14.60 -8.95
CA TYR A 97 -57.93 -16.03 -8.67
C TYR A 97 -58.38 -16.27 -7.23
N ARG A 98 -58.87 -17.48 -6.94
CA ARG A 98 -59.42 -17.91 -5.62
C ARG A 98 -58.44 -17.86 -4.42
N PHE A 99 -57.22 -17.35 -4.60
CA PHE A 99 -56.18 -17.33 -3.57
C PHE A 99 -56.13 -15.96 -2.88
N GLU A 100 -57.23 -15.59 -2.22
CA GLU A 100 -57.34 -14.29 -1.54
C GLU A 100 -56.26 -14.11 -0.47
N GLY A 101 -55.64 -12.93 -0.46
CA GLY A 101 -54.67 -12.53 0.57
C GLY A 101 -53.27 -13.14 0.44
N VAL A 102 -52.97 -13.89 -0.63
CA VAL A 102 -51.63 -14.46 -0.87
C VAL A 102 -50.89 -13.69 -1.96
N SER A 103 -49.71 -13.15 -1.64
CA SER A 103 -48.89 -12.42 -2.61
C SER A 103 -48.10 -13.37 -3.53
N LEU A 104 -47.77 -12.90 -4.74
CA LEU A 104 -46.91 -13.65 -5.67
C LEU A 104 -45.54 -13.94 -5.05
N LYS A 105 -45.03 -13.05 -4.19
CA LYS A 105 -43.78 -13.26 -3.44
C LYS A 105 -43.88 -14.48 -2.53
N GLU A 106 -44.92 -14.59 -1.72
CA GLU A 106 -45.12 -15.70 -0.80
C GLU A 106 -45.28 -17.04 -1.53
N ILE A 107 -45.98 -17.06 -2.67
CA ILE A 107 -46.12 -18.27 -3.50
C ILE A 107 -44.78 -18.69 -4.07
N VAL A 108 -43.99 -17.77 -4.63
CA VAL A 108 -42.67 -18.10 -5.18
C VAL A 108 -41.73 -18.60 -4.08
N GLU A 109 -41.74 -17.97 -2.91
CA GLU A 109 -40.96 -18.38 -1.75
C GLU A 109 -41.35 -19.78 -1.26
N ALA A 110 -42.65 -20.04 -1.06
CA ALA A 110 -43.16 -21.32 -0.60
C ALA A 110 -43.04 -22.45 -1.63
N TYR A 111 -43.22 -22.14 -2.92
CA TYR A 111 -43.07 -23.10 -4.02
C TYR A 111 -41.61 -23.55 -4.16
N CYS A 112 -40.68 -22.60 -4.16
CA CYS A 112 -39.25 -22.88 -4.31
C CYS A 112 -38.57 -23.29 -2.99
N GLY A 113 -39.23 -23.10 -1.83
CA GLY A 113 -38.66 -23.37 -0.51
C GLY A 113 -37.53 -22.42 -0.13
N ILE A 114 -37.57 -21.18 -0.61
CA ILE A 114 -36.52 -20.15 -0.39
C ILE A 114 -37.15 -18.87 0.16
N HIS A 115 -36.41 -18.10 0.96
CA HIS A 115 -36.76 -16.71 1.23
C HIS A 115 -36.09 -15.81 0.18
N LEU A 116 -36.87 -14.98 -0.50
CA LEU A 116 -36.36 -14.08 -1.52
C LEU A 116 -35.68 -12.89 -0.85
N VAL A 117 -34.42 -12.68 -1.19
CA VAL A 117 -33.63 -11.52 -0.77
C VAL A 117 -32.96 -10.95 -2.00
N SER A 118 -33.13 -9.65 -2.22
CA SER A 118 -32.54 -8.92 -3.32
C SER A 118 -31.03 -8.76 -3.15
N ASN A 119 -30.33 -8.53 -4.26
CA ASN A 119 -28.90 -8.21 -4.22
C ASN A 119 -28.63 -6.91 -3.47
N ARG A 120 -29.57 -5.96 -3.47
CA ARG A 120 -29.50 -4.72 -2.69
C ARG A 120 -29.56 -5.03 -1.19
N GLU A 121 -30.56 -5.76 -0.74
CA GLU A 121 -30.71 -6.16 0.68
C GLU A 121 -29.52 -6.99 1.17
N LYS A 122 -28.99 -7.90 0.34
CA LYS A 122 -27.76 -8.64 0.66
C LYS A 122 -26.56 -7.73 0.87
N ARG A 123 -26.39 -6.71 0.03
CA ARG A 123 -25.30 -5.72 0.15
C ARG A 123 -25.48 -4.86 1.38
N GLU A 124 -26.68 -4.35 1.63
CA GLU A 124 -27.01 -3.55 2.82
C GLU A 124 -26.77 -4.37 4.11
N ALA A 125 -27.24 -5.62 4.17
CA ALA A 125 -26.98 -6.50 5.31
C ALA A 125 -25.48 -6.77 5.50
N LYS A 126 -24.69 -6.92 4.41
CA LYS A 126 -23.24 -7.06 4.50
C LYS A 126 -22.58 -5.80 5.06
N LEU A 127 -23.01 -4.62 4.62
CA LEU A 127 -22.52 -3.32 5.11
C LEU A 127 -22.85 -3.13 6.59
N ILE A 128 -24.08 -3.41 7.02
CA ILE A 128 -24.49 -3.33 8.44
C ILE A 128 -23.65 -4.29 9.28
N LYS A 129 -23.50 -5.56 8.87
CA LYS A 129 -22.65 -6.54 9.58
C LYS A 129 -21.19 -6.12 9.65
N LYS A 130 -20.69 -5.37 8.65
CA LYS A 130 -19.32 -4.84 8.65
C LYS A 130 -19.20 -3.63 9.55
N HIS A 131 -20.20 -2.75 9.56
CA HIS A 131 -20.27 -1.60 10.45
C HIS A 131 -20.28 -2.05 11.92
N ILE A 132 -21.18 -2.97 12.29
CA ILE A 132 -21.22 -3.57 13.63
C ILE A 132 -19.88 -4.21 14.00
N PHE A 133 -19.23 -4.88 13.05
CA PHE A 133 -17.91 -5.45 13.28
C PHE A 133 -16.86 -4.38 13.60
N PHE A 134 -16.80 -3.28 12.83
CA PHE A 134 -15.91 -2.16 13.13
C PHE A 134 -16.18 -1.54 14.50
N GLU A 135 -17.45 -1.24 14.82
CA GLU A 135 -17.80 -0.66 16.12
C GLU A 135 -17.33 -1.55 17.28
N LYS A 136 -17.55 -2.87 17.17
CA LYS A 136 -17.04 -3.82 18.16
C LYS A 136 -15.51 -3.77 18.30
N GLN A 137 -14.77 -3.68 17.20
CA GLN A 137 -13.30 -3.59 17.27
C GLN A 137 -12.84 -2.27 17.91
N LYS A 138 -13.51 -1.15 17.61
CA LYS A 138 -13.22 0.17 18.20
C LYS A 138 -13.47 0.19 19.71
N GLU A 139 -14.59 -0.39 20.15
CA GLU A 139 -14.93 -0.53 21.56
C GLU A 139 -13.93 -1.44 22.30
N THR A 140 -13.49 -2.52 21.65
CA THR A 140 -12.54 -3.49 22.23
C THR A 140 -11.11 -2.93 22.31
N PHE A 141 -10.71 -2.12 21.33
CA PHE A 141 -9.35 -1.57 21.20
C PHE A 141 -9.38 -0.03 21.06
N PRO A 142 -9.56 0.71 22.17
CA PRO A 142 -9.67 2.17 22.14
C PRO A 142 -8.48 2.87 21.48
N ASN A 143 -7.25 2.36 21.67
CA ASN A 143 -6.02 2.90 21.10
C ASN A 143 -5.98 2.81 19.56
N LEU A 144 -6.79 1.93 18.97
CA LEU A 144 -6.93 1.78 17.52
C LEU A 144 -8.22 2.41 16.99
N SER A 145 -9.08 2.94 17.85
CA SER A 145 -10.43 3.39 17.48
C SER A 145 -10.42 4.45 16.37
N TYR A 146 -9.57 5.47 16.51
CA TYR A 146 -9.47 6.55 15.53
C TYR A 146 -8.93 6.06 14.17
N TRP A 147 -7.93 5.18 14.20
CA TRP A 147 -7.42 4.54 12.98
C TRP A 147 -8.44 3.62 12.31
N LEU A 148 -9.20 2.83 13.08
CA LEU A 148 -10.29 2.00 12.58
C LEU A 148 -11.43 2.85 12.00
N GLN A 149 -11.71 4.01 12.59
CA GLN A 149 -12.66 4.99 12.05
C GLN A 149 -12.19 5.56 10.72
N TYR A 150 -10.90 5.92 10.59
CA TYR A 150 -10.31 6.34 9.33
C TYR A 150 -10.44 5.27 8.24
N ILE A 151 -10.11 4.01 8.57
CA ILE A 151 -10.25 2.89 7.63
C ILE A 151 -11.68 2.79 7.12
N GLN A 152 -12.64 2.88 8.05
CA GLN A 152 -14.06 2.76 7.72
C GLN A 152 -14.59 3.94 6.88
N SER A 153 -14.09 5.15 7.09
CA SER A 153 -14.53 6.34 6.34
C SER A 153 -13.92 6.43 4.94
N GLN A 154 -12.76 5.80 4.71
CA GLN A 154 -12.04 5.81 3.43
C GLN A 154 -11.92 4.40 2.81
N PRO A 155 -13.02 3.75 2.39
CA PRO A 155 -12.99 2.35 1.95
C PRO A 155 -12.29 2.11 0.61
N LYS A 156 -12.13 3.15 -0.22
CA LYS A 156 -11.43 3.05 -1.50
C LYS A 156 -9.92 2.98 -1.31
N GLU A 157 -9.36 3.87 -0.50
CA GLU A 157 -7.93 3.91 -0.14
C GLU A 157 -7.54 2.67 0.70
N ASN A 158 -8.42 2.27 1.62
CA ASN A 158 -8.19 1.14 2.50
C ASN A 158 -8.72 -0.20 1.95
N ARG A 159 -8.87 -0.34 0.62
CA ARG A 159 -9.53 -1.51 0.00
C ARG A 159 -8.96 -2.84 0.47
N TRP A 160 -7.64 -2.93 0.61
CA TRP A 160 -6.96 -4.16 1.04
C TRP A 160 -7.36 -4.59 2.47
N LEU A 161 -7.56 -3.63 3.38
CA LEU A 161 -8.07 -3.89 4.73
C LEU A 161 -9.52 -4.38 4.68
N HIS A 162 -10.34 -3.73 3.86
CA HIS A 162 -11.72 -4.17 3.67
C HIS A 162 -11.80 -5.57 3.06
N GLN A 163 -10.87 -5.95 2.18
CA GLN A 163 -10.76 -7.30 1.63
C GLN A 163 -10.34 -8.31 2.69
N LEU A 164 -9.35 -7.99 3.53
CA LEU A 164 -8.90 -8.85 4.63
C LEU A 164 -10.06 -9.17 5.61
N ILE A 165 -10.85 -8.16 5.99
CA ILE A 165 -12.06 -8.34 6.82
C ILE A 165 -13.11 -9.23 6.14
N ASP A 166 -13.27 -9.08 4.81
CA ASP A 166 -14.26 -9.82 4.05
C ASP A 166 -13.85 -11.28 3.80
N GLN A 167 -12.54 -11.58 3.83
CA GLN A 167 -11.98 -12.92 3.70
C GLN A 167 -12.12 -13.72 5.00
N ASP A 168 -11.59 -13.19 6.10
CA ASP A 168 -11.68 -13.84 7.41
C ASP A 168 -11.73 -12.80 8.56
N LYS A 169 -12.91 -12.68 9.17
CA LYS A 169 -13.15 -11.76 10.30
C LYS A 169 -12.43 -12.20 11.57
N SER A 170 -12.24 -13.50 11.77
CA SER A 170 -11.56 -14.06 12.94
C SER A 170 -10.07 -13.78 12.86
N GLU A 171 -9.47 -14.03 11.71
CA GLU A 171 -8.06 -13.71 11.44
C GLU A 171 -7.81 -12.20 11.59
N PHE A 172 -8.66 -11.35 11.00
CA PHE A 172 -8.54 -9.90 11.17
C PHE A 172 -8.65 -9.49 12.64
N SER A 173 -9.54 -10.09 13.42
CA SER A 173 -9.66 -9.80 14.86
C SER A 173 -8.39 -10.19 15.63
N ASP A 174 -7.76 -11.32 15.30
CA ASP A 174 -6.47 -11.69 15.88
C ASP A 174 -5.36 -10.70 15.51
N LEU A 175 -5.31 -10.29 14.24
CA LEU A 175 -4.34 -9.28 13.77
C LEU A 175 -4.52 -7.94 14.48
N ILE A 176 -5.76 -7.45 14.65
CA ILE A 176 -6.05 -6.22 15.39
C ILE A 176 -5.64 -6.33 16.86
N ARG A 177 -5.91 -7.48 17.50
CA ARG A 177 -5.48 -7.73 18.88
C ARG A 177 -3.97 -7.63 19.02
N ARG A 178 -3.21 -8.31 18.15
CA ARG A 178 -1.74 -8.26 18.15
C ARG A 178 -1.21 -6.87 17.82
N LEU A 179 -1.83 -6.17 16.87
CA LEU A 179 -1.49 -4.79 16.54
C LEU A 179 -1.68 -3.86 17.75
N ASN A 180 -2.79 -3.99 18.47
CA ASN A 180 -3.05 -3.19 19.67
C ASN A 180 -1.94 -3.39 20.71
N GLN A 181 -1.53 -4.64 20.93
CA GLN A 181 -0.44 -4.96 21.85
C GLN A 181 0.88 -4.31 21.44
N LEU A 182 1.21 -4.29 20.15
CA LEU A 182 2.42 -3.62 19.65
C LEU A 182 2.36 -2.10 19.88
N VAL A 183 1.23 -1.47 19.56
CA VAL A 183 1.05 -0.01 19.67
C VAL A 183 1.07 0.45 21.12
N GLU A 184 0.47 -0.30 22.05
CA GLU A 184 0.48 0.00 23.49
C GLU A 184 1.87 -0.07 24.12
N ASN A 185 2.73 -0.93 23.57
CA ASN A 185 4.04 -1.22 24.12
C ASN A 185 5.17 -0.65 23.27
N LEU A 186 4.90 0.39 22.46
CA LEU A 186 5.93 1.05 21.67
C LEU A 186 7.12 1.47 22.55
N PRO A 187 8.35 1.21 22.10
CA PRO A 187 9.52 1.33 22.94
C PRO A 187 9.90 2.80 23.17
N LYS A 188 10.29 3.13 24.41
CA LYS A 188 10.79 4.45 24.80
C LYS A 188 12.28 4.66 24.49
N LYS A 189 13.00 3.57 24.20
CA LYS A 189 14.42 3.55 23.85
C LYS A 189 14.63 2.64 22.65
N PRO A 190 15.64 2.90 21.80
CA PRO A 190 15.90 2.07 20.62
C PRO A 190 15.97 0.57 20.94
N ILE A 191 15.21 -0.23 20.21
CA ILE A 191 15.21 -1.70 20.28
C ILE A 191 15.12 -2.29 18.87
N ARG A 192 15.72 -3.47 18.69
CA ARG A 192 15.65 -4.20 17.41
C ARG A 192 14.26 -4.77 17.18
N LEU A 193 13.73 -4.59 15.98
CA LEU A 193 12.38 -5.01 15.59
C LEU A 193 12.12 -6.50 15.85
N PRO A 194 13.05 -7.45 15.57
CA PRO A 194 12.83 -8.87 15.90
C PRO A 194 12.78 -9.13 17.41
N VAL A 195 13.58 -8.40 18.20
CA VAL A 195 13.57 -8.52 19.67
C VAL A 195 12.26 -7.96 20.22
N PHE A 196 11.80 -6.83 19.72
CA PHE A 196 10.51 -6.26 20.06
C PHE A 196 9.36 -7.21 19.71
N ALA A 197 9.35 -7.78 18.50
CA ALA A 197 8.36 -8.75 18.06
C ALA A 197 8.35 -10.00 18.96
N GLN A 198 9.53 -10.51 19.35
CA GLN A 198 9.64 -11.61 20.31
C GLN A 198 9.07 -11.25 21.69
N GLN A 199 9.39 -10.07 22.21
CA GLN A 199 8.92 -9.63 23.53
C GLN A 199 7.41 -9.45 23.59
N GLN A 200 6.81 -8.89 22.54
CA GLN A 200 5.37 -8.62 22.51
C GLN A 200 4.57 -9.85 22.06
N LEU A 201 5.03 -10.57 21.04
CA LEU A 201 4.21 -11.58 20.35
C LEU A 201 4.75 -13.01 20.46
N GLY A 202 5.89 -13.20 21.12
CA GLY A 202 6.54 -14.51 21.25
C GLY A 202 7.08 -15.07 19.94
N ASN A 203 7.20 -14.24 18.89
CA ASN A 203 7.71 -14.62 17.58
C ASN A 203 8.56 -13.49 16.98
N PRO A 204 9.86 -13.70 16.72
CA PRO A 204 10.74 -12.64 16.22
C PRO A 204 10.45 -12.25 14.77
N HIS A 205 9.76 -13.11 14.02
CA HIS A 205 9.39 -12.91 12.60
C HIS A 205 7.97 -12.37 12.41
N ALA A 206 7.27 -12.03 13.49
CA ALA A 206 5.88 -11.56 13.42
C ALA A 206 5.74 -10.23 12.65
N LEU A 207 6.82 -9.46 12.54
CA LEU A 207 6.91 -8.18 11.85
C LEU A 207 7.80 -8.22 10.59
N ASP A 208 8.01 -9.41 10.03
CA ASP A 208 8.66 -9.54 8.72
C ASP A 208 7.78 -8.92 7.62
N ARG A 209 8.41 -8.37 6.57
CA ARG A 209 7.71 -7.60 5.52
C ARG A 209 6.58 -8.33 4.81
N ASN A 210 6.66 -9.65 4.71
CA ASN A 210 5.67 -10.48 4.05
C ASN A 210 4.44 -10.78 4.93
N GLN A 211 4.45 -10.37 6.21
CA GLN A 211 3.36 -10.61 7.15
C GLN A 211 2.29 -9.51 7.08
N TRP A 212 1.02 -9.91 7.14
CA TRP A 212 -0.10 -8.97 7.24
C TRP A 212 0.02 -8.06 8.46
N LEU A 213 0.49 -8.60 9.58
CA LEU A 213 0.71 -7.82 10.80
C LEU A 213 1.73 -6.70 10.61
N SER A 214 2.85 -6.97 9.90
CA SER A 214 3.83 -5.93 9.56
C SER A 214 3.21 -4.82 8.72
N ARG A 215 2.38 -5.18 7.71
CA ARG A 215 1.71 -4.21 6.85
C ARG A 215 0.70 -3.36 7.63
N LEU A 216 -0.05 -3.97 8.54
CA LEU A 216 -0.98 -3.27 9.43
C LEU A 216 -0.25 -2.32 10.37
N PHE A 217 0.83 -2.79 10.98
CA PHE A 217 1.66 -2.00 11.87
C PHE A 217 2.25 -0.79 11.15
N LEU A 218 2.81 -0.99 9.96
CA LEU A 218 3.35 0.09 9.15
C LEU A 218 2.30 1.14 8.78
N HIS A 219 1.12 0.70 8.35
CA HIS A 219 0.01 1.59 8.03
C HIS A 219 -0.47 2.38 9.26
N LYS A 220 -0.49 1.75 10.44
CA LYS A 220 -0.84 2.42 11.70
C LYS A 220 0.21 3.46 12.12
N LEU A 221 1.50 3.12 12.07
CA LEU A 221 2.57 4.07 12.38
C LEU A 221 2.59 5.25 11.40
N SER A 222 2.34 4.99 10.11
CA SER A 222 2.23 6.05 9.09
C SER A 222 1.04 6.96 9.37
N PHE A 223 -0.09 6.39 9.79
CA PHE A 223 -1.26 7.16 10.22
C PHE A 223 -0.97 8.04 11.45
N ASP A 224 -0.22 7.53 12.42
CA ASP A 224 0.13 8.27 13.64
C ASP A 224 1.08 9.44 13.37
N MET A 225 1.88 9.35 12.30
CA MET A 225 2.74 10.43 11.83
C MET A 225 2.02 11.42 10.91
N ALA A 226 0.91 11.01 10.29
CA ALA A 226 0.22 11.81 9.29
C ALA A 226 -0.66 12.89 9.93
N ASN A 227 -0.58 14.11 9.39
CA ASN A 227 -1.59 15.13 9.69
C ASN A 227 -2.82 14.91 8.80
N ILE A 228 -3.76 14.10 9.27
CA ILE A 228 -4.96 13.68 8.52
C ILE A 228 -5.88 14.86 8.18
N GLU A 229 -5.78 15.98 8.91
CA GLU A 229 -6.54 17.20 8.63
C GLU A 229 -6.02 17.92 7.38
N GLU A 230 -4.72 17.85 7.12
CA GLU A 230 -4.06 18.48 5.97
C GLU A 230 -3.98 17.55 4.76
N SER A 231 -3.74 16.26 4.99
CA SER A 231 -3.70 15.23 3.94
C SER A 231 -4.58 14.03 4.30
N PRO A 232 -5.70 13.81 3.58
CA PRO A 232 -6.61 12.70 3.88
C PRO A 232 -6.06 11.33 3.48
N VAL A 233 -4.93 11.27 2.79
CA VAL A 233 -4.30 10.03 2.31
C VAL A 233 -3.05 9.76 3.14
N ILE A 234 -2.97 8.58 3.73
CA ILE A 234 -1.77 8.12 4.43
C ILE A 234 -0.73 7.70 3.39
N GLU A 235 0.42 8.35 3.42
CA GLU A 235 1.60 7.90 2.68
C GLU A 235 2.31 6.82 3.50
N VAL A 236 2.20 5.58 3.02
CA VAL A 236 2.91 4.45 3.62
C VAL A 236 4.25 4.29 2.93
N PRO A 237 5.35 4.03 3.68
CA PRO A 237 6.64 3.71 3.10
C PRO A 237 6.57 2.64 2.01
N ASN A 238 7.17 2.95 0.86
CA ASN A 238 7.23 2.07 -0.30
C ASN A 238 8.65 1.50 -0.52
N SER A 239 9.66 2.14 0.06
CA SER A 239 11.07 1.72 -0.02
C SER A 239 11.56 1.09 1.29
N SER A 240 12.75 0.49 1.25
CA SER A 240 13.32 -0.16 2.43
C SER A 240 13.83 0.82 3.47
N GLU A 241 14.30 1.94 2.95
CA GLU A 241 14.86 3.08 3.62
C GLU A 241 13.75 3.81 4.37
N GLU A 242 12.67 4.20 3.68
CA GLU A 242 11.49 4.85 4.29
C GLU A 242 10.89 3.99 5.40
N TYR A 243 10.84 2.66 5.20
CA TYR A 243 10.35 1.76 6.24
C TYR A 243 11.25 1.81 7.50
N SER A 244 12.56 1.84 7.30
CA SER A 244 13.52 1.88 8.41
C SER A 244 13.52 3.26 9.10
N GLU A 245 13.35 4.35 8.35
CA GLU A 245 13.16 5.71 8.88
C GLU A 245 11.90 5.83 9.73
N LEU A 246 10.75 5.35 9.22
CA LEU A 246 9.50 5.37 9.98
C LEU A 246 9.61 4.54 11.26
N LEU A 247 10.22 3.35 11.21
CA LEU A 247 10.42 2.57 12.43
C LEU A 247 11.33 3.29 13.44
N LEU A 248 12.36 3.99 12.96
CA LEU A 248 13.28 4.71 13.84
C LEU A 248 12.56 5.83 14.61
N THR A 249 11.57 6.51 14.02
CA THR A 249 10.80 7.55 14.73
C THR A 249 10.05 6.97 15.94
N PHE A 250 9.76 5.67 15.91
CA PHE A 250 9.17 4.90 17.01
C PHE A 250 10.19 4.05 17.79
N ASN A 251 11.49 4.40 17.73
CA ASN A 251 12.59 3.69 18.40
C ASN A 251 12.75 2.21 18.01
N LEU A 252 12.33 1.83 16.81
CA LEU A 252 12.45 0.47 16.29
C LEU A 252 13.53 0.41 15.20
N LEU A 253 14.47 -0.53 15.35
CA LEU A 253 15.59 -0.72 14.43
C LEU A 253 15.46 -2.06 13.72
N ARG A 254 15.45 -2.08 12.39
CA ARG A 254 15.45 -3.34 11.62
C ARG A 254 16.82 -4.00 11.64
N ASP A 255 17.81 -3.22 11.22
CA ASP A 255 19.22 -3.56 11.24
C ASP A 255 19.97 -2.32 11.68
N ASP A 256 20.85 -2.48 12.67
CA ASP A 256 21.63 -1.39 13.22
C ASP A 256 23.15 -1.58 13.11
N ILE A 257 23.60 -2.66 12.46
CA ILE A 257 25.02 -2.98 12.29
C ILE A 257 25.45 -2.88 10.83
N THR A 258 24.71 -3.47 9.89
CA THR A 258 25.07 -3.41 8.47
C THR A 258 24.39 -2.25 7.73
N ASN A 259 23.65 -1.43 8.47
CA ASN A 259 23.18 -0.14 8.00
C ASN A 259 24.19 0.89 8.48
N ASP A 260 25.21 1.14 7.66
CA ASP A 260 26.35 1.98 7.99
C ASP A 260 26.62 3.04 6.90
N ILE A 261 27.60 3.90 7.19
CA ILE A 261 28.14 4.90 6.27
C ILE A 261 29.65 4.96 6.46
N THR A 262 30.40 5.11 5.37
CA THR A 262 31.84 5.28 5.43
C THR A 262 32.18 6.76 5.45
N LEU A 263 33.07 7.17 6.36
CA LEU A 263 33.51 8.55 6.48
C LEU A 263 34.96 8.65 6.96
N VAL A 264 35.57 9.80 6.70
CA VAL A 264 36.92 10.15 7.15
C VAL A 264 37.02 11.66 7.36
N ASN A 265 37.86 12.08 8.30
CA ASN A 265 38.06 13.50 8.65
C ASN A 265 36.79 14.24 9.08
N ILE A 266 35.87 13.51 9.71
CA ILE A 266 34.68 14.06 10.36
C ILE A 266 34.83 13.92 11.87
N LEU A 267 34.51 14.98 12.60
CA LEU A 267 34.46 15.01 14.05
C LEU A 267 33.00 14.95 14.52
N ALA A 268 32.80 14.45 15.75
CA ALA A 268 31.48 14.30 16.34
C ALA A 268 31.45 14.85 17.76
N ASP A 269 30.35 15.50 18.15
CA ASP A 269 29.99 15.62 19.56
C ASP A 269 29.05 14.48 19.91
N THR A 270 29.29 13.83 21.05
CA THR A 270 28.57 12.61 21.43
C THR A 270 28.09 12.70 22.86
N LYS A 271 26.92 12.13 23.16
CA LYS A 271 26.37 12.03 24.52
C LYS A 271 27.25 11.24 25.50
N VAL A 272 28.20 10.47 24.96
CA VAL A 272 29.05 9.55 25.72
C VAL A 272 30.46 10.12 25.75
N GLU A 273 30.87 10.62 26.91
CA GLU A 273 32.11 11.40 27.12
C GLU A 273 33.36 10.79 26.45
N ASN A 274 33.50 9.45 26.45
CA ASN A 274 34.66 8.76 25.88
C ASN A 274 34.55 8.44 24.38
N LYS A 275 33.35 8.47 23.77
CA LYS A 275 33.20 8.12 22.35
C LYS A 275 33.75 9.20 21.43
N GLN A 276 33.71 10.46 21.85
CA GLN A 276 34.30 11.56 21.10
C GLN A 276 35.80 11.38 20.84
N ALA A 277 36.53 10.72 21.76
CA ALA A 277 37.95 10.43 21.58
C ALA A 277 38.23 9.53 20.36
N VAL A 278 37.31 8.61 20.03
CA VAL A 278 37.43 7.72 18.85
C VAL A 278 37.40 8.55 17.57
N TRP A 279 36.44 9.47 17.45
CA TRP A 279 36.32 10.37 16.29
C TRP A 279 37.53 11.29 16.15
N ARG A 280 38.03 11.84 17.26
CA ARG A 280 39.26 12.66 17.25
C ARG A 280 40.48 11.86 16.81
N ALA A 281 40.67 10.66 17.36
CA ALA A 281 41.78 9.79 16.98
C ALA A 281 41.71 9.43 15.50
N ALA A 282 40.54 9.00 15.00
CA ALA A 282 40.35 8.67 13.60
C ALA A 282 40.63 9.87 12.68
N SER A 283 40.21 11.08 13.06
CA SER A 283 40.53 12.28 12.29
C SER A 283 42.01 12.66 12.33
N GLN A 284 42.73 12.40 13.43
CA GLN A 284 44.17 12.69 13.55
C GLN A 284 45.02 11.73 12.73
N THR A 285 44.54 10.50 12.52
CA THR A 285 45.23 9.46 11.77
C THR A 285 44.64 9.24 10.38
N HIS A 286 43.74 10.12 9.92
CA HIS A 286 43.01 10.00 8.64
C HIS A 286 42.40 8.61 8.42
N THR A 287 41.94 7.99 9.51
CA THR A 287 41.42 6.63 9.50
C THR A 287 39.99 6.63 8.98
N VAL A 288 39.79 5.84 7.92
CA VAL A 288 38.47 5.56 7.35
C VAL A 288 37.65 4.76 8.35
N MET A 289 36.44 5.24 8.67
CA MET A 289 35.51 4.58 9.59
C MET A 289 34.24 4.18 8.85
N ASN A 290 33.84 2.91 9.02
CA ASN A 290 32.47 2.48 8.73
C ASN A 290 31.65 2.64 10.00
N VAL A 291 30.74 3.61 10.00
CA VAL A 291 29.98 4.00 11.18
C VAL A 291 28.55 3.47 11.04
N PRO A 292 28.18 2.43 11.81
CA PRO A 292 26.82 1.90 11.78
C PRO A 292 25.84 2.89 12.42
N ILE A 293 24.57 2.83 12.03
CA ILE A 293 23.49 3.63 12.62
C ILE A 293 23.46 3.49 14.15
N ARG A 294 23.81 2.31 14.69
CA ARG A 294 23.96 2.10 16.14
C ARG A 294 24.87 3.13 16.82
N GLU A 295 25.99 3.48 16.17
CA GLU A 295 26.94 4.46 16.70
C GLU A 295 26.44 5.89 16.46
N LEU A 296 25.84 6.17 15.30
CA LEU A 296 25.26 7.48 14.96
C LEU A 296 24.10 7.89 15.89
N LEU A 297 23.38 6.95 16.50
CA LEU A 297 22.30 7.26 17.46
C LEU A 297 22.80 7.95 18.74
N ALA A 298 24.09 7.81 19.07
CA ALA A 298 24.70 8.46 20.23
C ALA A 298 25.34 9.82 19.90
N VAL A 299 25.42 10.17 18.61
CA VAL A 299 26.00 11.42 18.11
C VAL A 299 24.96 12.54 18.20
N GLU A 300 25.41 13.72 18.63
CA GLU A 300 24.60 14.93 18.74
C GLU A 300 24.82 15.87 17.55
N SER A 301 26.07 15.98 17.10
CA SER A 301 26.46 16.81 15.95
C SER A 301 27.64 16.20 15.21
N LEU A 302 27.75 16.48 13.91
CA LEU A 302 28.91 16.19 13.08
C LEU A 302 29.45 17.47 12.44
N TYR A 303 30.76 17.55 12.26
CA TYR A 303 31.43 18.67 11.60
C TYR A 303 32.75 18.24 10.93
N PRO A 304 33.13 18.86 9.79
CA PRO A 304 34.41 18.57 9.14
C PRO A 304 35.59 18.98 10.03
N SER A 305 36.65 18.18 10.04
CA SER A 305 37.82 18.39 10.91
C SER A 305 38.63 19.66 10.59
N ASN A 306 38.50 20.20 9.38
CA ASN A 306 39.28 21.30 8.84
C ASN A 306 38.57 22.66 8.88
N SER A 307 37.46 22.79 9.61
CA SER A 307 36.68 24.03 9.75
C SER A 307 36.11 24.62 8.45
N SER A 308 36.26 23.97 7.30
CA SER A 308 35.86 24.51 5.99
C SER A 308 34.34 24.63 5.80
N LYS A 309 33.56 23.98 6.67
CA LYS A 309 32.10 23.76 6.52
C LYS A 309 31.74 23.06 5.21
N LYS A 310 32.69 22.41 4.55
CA LYS A 310 32.50 21.61 3.33
C LYS A 310 32.73 20.14 3.64
N VAL A 311 31.81 19.30 3.18
CA VAL A 311 31.95 17.84 3.23
C VAL A 311 31.70 17.30 1.83
N HIS A 312 32.63 16.49 1.35
CA HIS A 312 32.50 15.82 0.05
C HIS A 312 31.79 14.49 0.24
N ILE A 313 30.91 14.14 -0.69
CA ILE A 313 30.16 12.90 -0.68
C ILE A 313 30.34 12.26 -2.05
N VAL A 314 30.87 11.04 -2.05
CA VAL A 314 31.01 10.22 -3.25
C VAL A 314 30.22 8.93 -3.10
N GLU A 315 29.63 8.46 -4.19
CA GLU A 315 28.87 7.21 -4.17
C GLU A 315 29.79 5.97 -4.26
N ASN A 316 30.79 6.05 -5.13
CA ASN A 316 31.70 4.95 -5.46
C ASN A 316 32.86 4.81 -4.47
N SER A 317 33.05 3.61 -3.92
CA SER A 317 34.11 3.30 -2.95
C SER A 317 35.53 3.34 -3.52
N GLY A 318 35.70 3.07 -4.82
CA GLY A 318 36.96 3.19 -5.54
C GLY A 318 37.39 4.65 -5.63
N VAL A 319 36.48 5.53 -6.06
CA VAL A 319 36.71 6.98 -6.09
C VAL A 319 37.01 7.53 -4.69
N PHE A 320 36.26 7.08 -3.68
CA PHE A 320 36.54 7.44 -2.29
C PHE A 320 37.98 7.09 -1.88
N SER A 321 38.41 5.86 -2.17
CA SER A 321 39.73 5.37 -1.76
C SER A 321 40.84 6.14 -2.48
N SER A 322 40.71 6.34 -3.79
CA SER A 322 41.71 7.08 -4.58
C SER A 322 41.85 8.54 -4.14
N ILE A 323 40.75 9.20 -3.76
CA ILE A 323 40.81 10.58 -3.23
C ILE A 323 41.58 10.62 -1.90
N ILE A 324 41.40 9.63 -1.03
CA ILE A 324 42.07 9.59 0.28
C ILE A 324 43.55 9.24 0.17
N ASP A 325 43.94 8.46 -0.82
CA ASP A 325 45.36 8.15 -1.08
C ASP A 325 46.16 9.43 -1.44
N GLU A 326 45.56 10.36 -2.19
CA GLU A 326 46.23 11.61 -2.62
C GLU A 326 45.96 12.81 -1.69
N VAL A 327 44.74 12.94 -1.15
CA VAL A 327 44.32 14.06 -0.28
C VAL A 327 43.79 13.53 1.06
N PRO A 328 44.65 12.95 1.92
CA PRO A 328 44.23 12.24 3.13
C PRO A 328 43.51 13.11 4.16
N GLN A 329 43.62 14.44 4.10
CA GLN A 329 43.01 15.39 5.01
C GLN A 329 41.57 15.81 4.64
N VAL A 330 41.04 15.39 3.49
CA VAL A 330 39.71 15.81 3.01
C VAL A 330 38.57 15.20 3.84
N PRO A 331 37.60 16.01 4.33
CA PRO A 331 36.34 15.54 4.89
C PRO A 331 35.49 14.91 3.80
N LEU A 332 35.38 13.58 3.85
CA LEU A 332 34.79 12.78 2.79
C LEU A 332 33.89 11.69 3.36
N ILE A 333 32.78 11.46 2.67
CA ILE A 333 31.78 10.45 2.97
C ILE A 333 31.60 9.56 1.72
N CYS A 334 31.48 8.26 1.93
CA CYS A 334 31.06 7.31 0.90
C CYS A 334 29.73 6.65 1.27
N THR A 335 28.79 6.62 0.31
CA THR A 335 27.45 6.06 0.52
C THR A 335 27.26 4.62 0.06
N HIS A 336 28.20 4.06 -0.73
CA HIS A 336 28.13 2.70 -1.31
C HIS A 336 26.84 2.44 -2.10
N GLY A 337 26.46 3.39 -2.95
CA GLY A 337 25.19 3.37 -3.65
C GLY A 337 24.07 4.07 -2.89
N GLN A 338 22.86 3.51 -2.98
CA GLN A 338 21.62 4.11 -2.50
C GLN A 338 21.69 4.50 -1.01
N PHE A 339 21.12 5.66 -0.67
CA PHE A 339 21.19 6.21 0.68
C PHE A 339 20.50 5.32 1.71
N THR A 340 21.26 4.91 2.72
CA THR A 340 20.77 4.11 3.84
C THR A 340 20.20 4.99 4.95
N LEU A 341 19.65 4.38 5.99
CA LEU A 341 19.22 5.10 7.20
C LEU A 341 20.41 5.79 7.88
N ALA A 342 21.58 5.13 7.92
CA ALA A 342 22.82 5.70 8.40
C ALA A 342 23.25 6.91 7.57
N THR A 343 23.11 6.86 6.24
CA THR A 343 23.38 8.02 5.38
C THR A 343 22.53 9.22 5.79
N TRP A 344 21.22 9.06 5.84
CA TRP A 344 20.32 10.15 6.19
C TRP A 344 20.56 10.67 7.60
N LYS A 345 20.71 9.77 8.57
CA LYS A 345 21.00 10.15 9.95
C LYS A 345 22.32 10.91 10.07
N CYS A 346 23.36 10.48 9.35
CA CYS A 346 24.66 11.14 9.32
C CYS A 346 24.53 12.58 8.78
N LEU A 347 23.89 12.75 7.63
CA LEU A 347 23.74 14.07 7.01
C LEU A 347 22.87 15.01 7.85
N ASP A 348 21.84 14.49 8.52
CA ASP A 348 20.99 15.26 9.44
C ASP A 348 21.73 15.74 10.71
N LEU A 349 22.89 15.17 11.05
CA LEU A 349 23.70 15.59 12.21
C LEU A 349 24.61 16.78 11.92
N PHE A 350 24.78 17.17 10.64
CA PHE A 350 25.55 18.37 10.29
C PHE A 350 24.66 19.62 10.37
N ASP A 351 25.23 20.69 10.93
CA ASP A 351 24.58 21.98 11.03
C ASP A 351 24.17 22.59 9.67
N GLU A 352 23.25 23.55 9.68
CA GLU A 352 22.74 24.21 8.46
C GLU A 352 23.81 24.97 7.66
N SER A 353 24.96 25.28 8.27
CA SER A 353 26.07 25.98 7.60
C SER A 353 26.94 25.05 6.76
N THR A 354 26.81 23.74 6.97
CA THR A 354 27.60 22.73 6.27
C THR A 354 27.03 22.47 4.87
N HIS A 355 27.90 22.58 3.87
CA HIS A 355 27.60 22.31 2.46
C HIS A 355 28.11 20.92 2.05
N PHE A 356 27.26 20.19 1.34
CA PHE A 356 27.50 18.85 0.83
C PHE A 356 27.87 18.91 -0.65
N TYR A 357 29.13 18.61 -0.96
CA TYR A 357 29.63 18.50 -2.33
C TYR A 357 29.44 17.06 -2.80
N TYR A 358 28.35 16.82 -3.53
CA TYR A 358 27.95 15.47 -3.93
C TYR A 358 28.39 15.16 -5.36
N ALA A 359 29.01 14.00 -5.53
CA ALA A 359 29.39 13.45 -6.81
C ALA A 359 29.07 11.95 -6.88
N SER A 360 28.59 11.49 -8.03
CA SER A 360 28.38 10.08 -8.34
C SER A 360 28.57 9.84 -9.83
N ASP A 361 28.45 8.58 -10.24
CA ASP A 361 28.22 8.27 -11.64
C ASP A 361 27.03 9.07 -12.18
N MET A 362 27.18 9.55 -13.42
CA MET A 362 26.15 10.25 -14.14
C MET A 362 25.39 9.22 -14.97
N ASP A 363 24.57 8.44 -14.26
CA ASP A 363 23.57 7.52 -14.79
C ASP A 363 22.19 7.83 -14.17
N PRO A 364 21.11 7.12 -14.56
CA PRO A 364 19.79 7.40 -14.01
C PRO A 364 19.70 7.25 -12.47
N GLU A 365 20.40 6.28 -11.91
CA GLU A 365 20.43 5.99 -10.48
C GLU A 365 21.16 7.09 -9.70
N GLY A 366 22.35 7.50 -10.14
CA GLY A 366 23.15 8.57 -9.55
C GLY A 366 22.49 9.95 -9.66
N ILE A 367 21.85 10.27 -10.81
CA ILE A 367 21.04 11.49 -10.94
C ILE A 367 19.83 11.43 -9.99
N GLY A 368 19.19 10.27 -9.84
CA GLY A 368 18.10 10.06 -8.89
C GLY A 368 18.53 10.33 -7.45
N MET A 369 19.71 9.85 -7.06
CA MET A 369 20.31 10.11 -5.75
C MET A 369 20.63 11.60 -5.56
N ALA A 370 21.27 12.25 -6.53
CA ALA A 370 21.53 13.69 -6.49
C ALA A 370 20.23 14.49 -6.26
N ASN A 371 19.15 14.13 -6.95
CA ASN A 371 17.85 14.79 -6.78
C ASN A 371 17.27 14.58 -5.37
N ARG A 372 17.37 13.38 -4.79
CA ARG A 372 16.90 13.13 -3.42
C ARG A 372 17.65 13.96 -2.38
N LEU A 373 18.97 14.16 -2.55
CA LEU A 373 19.73 15.07 -1.69
C LEU A 373 19.26 16.52 -1.83
N ILE A 374 19.08 17.00 -3.06
CA ILE A 374 18.59 18.36 -3.32
C ILE A 374 17.19 18.56 -2.74
N GLU A 375 16.29 17.59 -2.86
CA GLU A 375 14.94 17.68 -2.29
C GLU A 375 14.94 17.76 -0.76
N ARG A 376 15.87 17.06 -0.09
CA ARG A 376 15.96 17.05 1.39
C ARG A 376 16.74 18.23 1.97
N TYR A 377 17.85 18.62 1.35
CA TYR A 377 18.81 19.59 1.91
C TYR A 377 18.91 20.89 1.10
N GLY A 378 18.22 21.00 -0.03
CA GLY A 378 18.10 22.24 -0.80
C GLY A 378 19.44 22.80 -1.25
N ASN A 379 19.64 24.09 -0.96
CA ASN A 379 20.84 24.86 -1.35
C ASN A 379 22.12 24.42 -0.63
N ARG A 380 22.03 23.57 0.41
CA ARG A 380 23.22 22.98 1.06
C ARG A 380 23.91 21.97 0.16
N VAL A 381 23.24 21.46 -0.88
CA VAL A 381 23.80 20.47 -1.81
C VAL A 381 24.40 21.18 -3.01
N ILE A 382 25.68 20.95 -3.24
CA ILE A 382 26.44 21.43 -4.38
C ILE A 382 26.81 20.20 -5.21
N LEU A 383 26.37 20.18 -6.46
CA LEU A 383 26.73 19.12 -7.40
C LEU A 383 28.20 19.30 -7.81
N TRP A 384 29.03 18.32 -7.50
CA TRP A 384 30.45 18.31 -7.78
C TRP A 384 30.73 17.40 -8.98
N LYS A 385 31.24 17.97 -10.07
CA LYS A 385 31.50 17.28 -11.35
C LYS A 385 30.29 16.55 -11.96
N MET A 386 29.06 16.92 -11.55
CA MET A 386 27.80 16.41 -12.11
C MET A 386 27.11 17.47 -12.97
N ASP A 387 27.85 18.00 -13.94
CA ASP A 387 27.38 19.01 -14.90
C ASP A 387 27.57 18.51 -16.35
N ALA A 388 27.00 19.22 -17.32
CA ALA A 388 27.05 18.79 -18.73
C ALA A 388 28.47 18.73 -19.31
N LYS A 389 29.38 19.61 -18.88
CA LYS A 389 30.77 19.62 -19.35
C LYS A 389 31.54 18.42 -18.78
N SER A 390 31.34 18.15 -17.50
CA SER A 390 31.91 16.97 -16.84
C SER A 390 31.39 15.67 -17.45
N TYR A 391 30.09 15.62 -17.78
CA TYR A 391 29.47 14.49 -18.48
C TYR A 391 30.10 14.19 -19.85
N GLU A 392 30.33 15.21 -20.68
CA GLU A 392 30.94 15.03 -22.01
C GLU A 392 32.37 14.48 -21.94
N LYS A 393 33.13 14.84 -20.90
CA LYS A 393 34.49 14.31 -20.67
C LYS A 393 34.49 12.86 -20.20
N ALA A 394 33.48 12.48 -19.42
CA ALA A 394 33.40 11.22 -18.71
C ALA A 394 32.51 10.17 -19.39
N VAL A 395 31.88 10.52 -20.51
CA VAL A 395 30.95 9.63 -21.21
C VAL A 395 31.65 8.33 -21.61
N SER A 396 31.05 7.22 -21.20
CA SER A 396 31.53 5.90 -21.60
C SER A 396 31.13 5.62 -23.06
N SER A 397 31.93 4.78 -23.72
CA SER A 397 31.54 4.16 -25.00
C SER A 397 30.40 3.14 -24.85
N ASP A 398 29.99 2.83 -23.63
CA ASP A 398 28.91 1.90 -23.34
C ASP A 398 27.56 2.46 -23.80
N ASN A 399 26.80 1.67 -24.56
CA ASN A 399 25.47 2.03 -25.05
C ASN A 399 24.36 1.34 -24.23
N ASP A 400 24.52 1.34 -22.90
CA ASP A 400 23.73 0.50 -21.99
C ASP A 400 22.53 1.20 -21.33
N LEU A 401 22.29 2.49 -21.63
CA LEU A 401 21.11 3.18 -21.14
C LEU A 401 19.88 2.89 -22.00
N THR A 402 19.17 1.83 -21.63
CA THR A 402 17.87 1.52 -22.21
C THR A 402 16.87 2.66 -21.99
N PHE A 403 15.94 2.83 -22.93
CA PHE A 403 14.85 3.81 -22.81
C PHE A 403 14.13 3.71 -21.46
N ARG A 404 13.86 2.50 -20.95
CA ARG A 404 13.18 2.27 -19.67
C ARG A 404 13.94 2.86 -18.48
N ARG A 405 15.28 2.80 -18.46
CA ARG A 405 16.10 3.39 -17.40
C ARG A 405 16.03 4.92 -17.44
N ILE A 406 16.17 5.51 -18.63
CA ILE A 406 16.05 6.97 -18.84
C ILE A 406 14.65 7.49 -18.44
N GLN A 407 13.59 6.69 -18.64
CA GLN A 407 12.23 7.07 -18.23
C GLN A 407 12.07 7.29 -16.72
N GLN A 408 12.91 6.68 -15.88
CA GLN A 408 12.88 6.90 -14.42
C GLN A 408 13.13 8.38 -14.08
N LEU A 409 13.86 9.09 -14.94
CA LEU A 409 14.20 10.50 -14.76
C LEU A 409 13.06 11.46 -15.14
N LYS A 410 11.94 10.99 -15.69
CA LYS A 410 10.85 11.86 -16.16
C LYS A 410 10.27 12.78 -15.08
N GLY A 411 10.27 12.34 -13.82
CA GLY A 411 9.75 13.09 -12.68
C GLY A 411 10.67 14.19 -12.13
N LEU A 412 11.93 14.25 -12.57
CA LEU A 412 12.91 15.19 -12.04
C LEU A 412 12.56 16.64 -12.37
N LYS A 413 12.41 17.47 -11.32
CA LYS A 413 12.10 18.90 -11.41
C LYS A 413 13.28 19.81 -11.09
N SER A 414 14.36 19.27 -10.51
CA SER A 414 15.53 20.08 -10.12
C SER A 414 16.14 20.78 -11.33
N PRO A 415 16.22 22.14 -11.34
CA PRO A 415 16.86 22.88 -12.42
C PRO A 415 18.33 22.52 -12.61
N MET A 416 19.03 22.16 -11.53
CA MET A 416 20.47 21.86 -11.54
C MET A 416 20.82 20.62 -12.37
N LEU A 417 19.91 19.65 -12.45
CA LEU A 417 20.12 18.37 -13.17
C LEU A 417 19.53 18.38 -14.58
N LYS A 418 18.86 19.48 -14.98
CA LYS A 418 18.10 19.53 -16.23
C LYS A 418 19.00 19.38 -17.46
N GLU A 419 20.13 20.09 -17.48
CA GLU A 419 21.07 20.06 -18.61
C GLU A 419 21.74 18.70 -18.75
N LEU A 420 22.23 18.16 -17.63
CA LEU A 420 22.80 16.82 -17.55
C LEU A 420 21.83 15.75 -18.06
N LYS A 421 20.56 15.80 -17.61
CA LYS A 421 19.50 14.90 -18.07
C LYS A 421 19.26 15.01 -19.59
N MET A 422 19.29 16.22 -20.17
CA MET A 422 19.12 16.39 -21.61
C MET A 422 20.25 15.72 -22.40
N LYS A 423 21.50 15.94 -21.97
CA LYS A 423 22.69 15.29 -22.58
C LYS A 423 22.63 13.77 -22.48
N MET A 424 22.18 13.24 -21.34
CA MET A 424 22.00 11.80 -21.18
C MET A 424 20.92 11.20 -22.08
N VAL A 425 19.80 11.91 -22.27
CA VAL A 425 18.74 11.48 -23.20
C VAL A 425 19.21 11.49 -24.65
N GLU A 426 20.07 12.46 -25.00
CA GLU A 426 20.67 12.60 -26.34
C GLU A 426 21.69 11.49 -26.63
N LEU A 427 22.69 11.32 -25.76
CA LEU A 427 23.80 10.39 -25.99
C LEU A 427 23.47 8.94 -25.64
N LYS A 428 22.55 8.70 -24.69
CA LYS A 428 22.14 7.36 -24.23
C LYS A 428 23.28 6.48 -23.70
N SER A 429 24.30 7.12 -23.11
CA SER A 429 25.43 6.46 -22.49
C SER A 429 25.59 6.92 -21.03
N PRO A 430 26.06 6.08 -20.12
CA PRO A 430 26.44 6.53 -18.78
C PRO A 430 27.77 7.29 -18.86
N ALA A 431 28.05 8.10 -17.84
CA ALA A 431 29.38 8.67 -17.63
C ALA A 431 29.88 8.31 -16.22
N TYR A 432 31.07 7.73 -16.16
CA TYR A 432 31.62 7.16 -14.92
C TYR A 432 32.52 8.17 -14.19
N GLN A 433 32.42 8.19 -12.86
CA GLN A 433 33.12 9.14 -12.01
C GLN A 433 34.65 9.00 -12.09
N GLU A 434 35.16 7.80 -12.33
CA GLU A 434 36.60 7.51 -12.44
C GLU A 434 37.28 8.33 -13.54
N ALA A 435 36.58 8.67 -14.62
CA ALA A 435 37.13 9.47 -15.71
C ALA A 435 37.40 10.94 -15.32
N LEU A 436 36.88 11.38 -14.17
CA LEU A 436 37.03 12.74 -13.65
C LEU A 436 37.93 12.80 -12.41
N LEU A 437 38.47 11.66 -11.98
CA LEU A 437 39.19 11.51 -10.72
C LEU A 437 40.39 12.44 -10.61
N ASP A 438 41.22 12.54 -11.65
CA ASP A 438 42.39 13.41 -11.66
C ASP A 438 42.00 14.89 -11.44
N GLU A 439 40.94 15.36 -12.11
CA GLU A 439 40.44 16.73 -11.95
C GLU A 439 39.80 16.96 -10.58
N MET A 440 39.21 15.93 -9.98
CA MET A 440 38.63 15.99 -8.63
C MET A 440 39.74 16.11 -7.59
N ILE A 441 40.82 15.33 -7.73
CA ILE A 441 41.99 15.37 -6.85
C ILE A 441 42.68 16.73 -6.94
N GLU A 442 42.97 17.22 -8.15
CA GLU A 442 43.59 18.54 -8.36
C GLU A 442 42.76 19.67 -7.74
N GLU A 443 41.43 19.61 -7.85
CA GLU A 443 40.54 20.59 -7.20
C GLU A 443 40.64 20.52 -5.67
N LEU A 444 40.76 19.33 -5.09
CA LEU A 444 40.87 19.13 -3.66
C LEU A 444 42.24 19.58 -3.10
N GLU A 445 43.34 19.25 -3.78
CA GLU A 445 44.70 19.69 -3.40
C GLU A 445 44.83 21.21 -3.37
N ASN A 446 44.17 21.91 -4.28
CA ASN A 446 44.18 23.37 -4.29
C ASN A 446 43.37 24.00 -3.14
N ASN A 447 42.50 23.21 -2.49
CA ASN A 447 41.61 23.65 -1.41
C ASN A 447 42.07 23.20 -0.01
N TYR A 448 43.04 22.27 0.10
CA TYR A 448 43.50 21.66 1.35
C TYR A 448 45.00 21.48 1.39
#